data_AF-A0A956U0F5-F1
#
_entry.id   AF-A0A956U0F5-F1
#
_cell.length_a   1.000
_cell.length_b   1.000
_cell.length_c   1.000
_cell.angle_alpha   90.00
_cell.angle_beta   90.00
_cell.angle_gamma   90.00
#
_symmetry.space_group_name_H-M   'P 1'
#
loop_
_entity.id
_entity.type
_entity.pdbx_description
1 polymer ?
#
loop_
_entity_poly.entity_id
_entity_poly.type
_entity_poly.pdbx_seq_one_letter_code
_entity_poly.pdbx_strand_id
1 'polypeptide(L)' 'MYTESIENYLKAIYEIQKERGKVSTNALSEKLGVAPASVTSMIKKLSEKKLITHKRYQGVLLTGAGQK' A
#
# COMPACT_ATOMS: atom_id res chain seq x y z
N MET A 1 -6.49 16.61 -3.15
CA MET A 1 -7.09 15.92 -1.98
C MET A 1 -7.19 14.43 -2.32
N TYR A 2 -6.64 13.55 -1.48
CA TYR A 2 -6.80 12.11 -1.65
C TYR A 2 -8.11 11.66 -1.00
N THR A 3 -8.63 10.50 -1.41
CA THR A 3 -9.80 9.92 -0.74
C THR A 3 -9.35 9.28 0.58
N GLU A 4 -10.25 9.19 1.55
CA GLU A 4 -9.96 8.51 2.84
C GLU A 4 -9.40 7.10 2.63
N SER A 5 -9.89 6.38 1.61
CA SER A 5 -9.37 5.05 1.27
C SER A 5 -7.89 5.09 0.84
N ILE A 6 -7.44 6.11 0.11
CA ILE A 6 -6.03 6.22 -0.29
C ILE A 6 -5.17 6.48 0.94
N GLU A 7 -5.59 7.39 1.81
CA GLU A 7 -4.86 7.74 3.03
C GLU A 7 -4.75 6.54 3.97
N ASN A 8 -5.85 5.78 4.16
CA ASN A 8 -5.85 4.56 4.94
C ASN A 8 -4.88 3.51 4.39
N TYR A 9 -4.80 3.35 3.07
CA TYR A 9 -3.84 2.43 2.46
C TYR A 9 -2.39 2.91 2.63
N LEU A 10 -2.09 4.18 2.42
CA LEU A 10 -0.74 4.72 2.62
C LEU A 10 -0.28 4.54 4.07
N LYS A 11 -1.17 4.81 5.03
CA LYS A 11 -0.90 4.61 6.46
C LYS A 11 -0.66 3.14 6.81
N ALA A 12 -1.50 2.23 6.30
CA ALA A 12 -1.32 0.80 6.52
C ALA A 12 0.00 0.29 5.91
N ILE A 13 0.35 0.73 4.70
CA ILE A 13 1.63 0.41 4.07
C ILE A 13 2.79 0.92 4.93
N TYR A 14 2.74 2.17 5.38
CA TYR A 14 3.78 2.76 6.23
C TYR A 14 4.01 1.95 7.51
N GLU A 15 2.93 1.62 8.21
CA GLU A 15 3.01 0.89 9.48
C GLU A 15 3.53 -0.55 9.28
N ILE A 16 3.03 -1.28 8.27
CA ILE A 16 3.52 -2.65 7.98
C ILE A 16 4.99 -2.61 7.53
N GLN A 17 5.36 -1.61 6.71
CA GLN A 17 6.74 -1.44 6.26
C GLN A 17 7.68 -1.15 7.44
N LYS A 18 7.25 -0.34 8.40
CA LYS A 18 8.03 -0.03 9.62
C LYS A 18 8.23 -1.27 10.51
N GLU A 19 7.24 -2.15 10.60
CA GLU A 19 7.31 -3.35 11.44
C GLU A 19 8.05 -4.52 10.77
N ARG A 20 7.80 -4.75 9.47
CA ARG A 20 8.21 -6.00 8.78
C ARG A 20 9.14 -5.77 7.59
N GLY A 21 9.44 -4.52 7.25
CA GLY A 21 10.30 -4.13 6.11
C GLY A 21 9.66 -4.30 4.74
N LYS A 22 8.80 -5.30 4.53
CA LYS A 22 8.09 -5.55 3.27
C LYS A 22 6.59 -5.63 3.50
N VAL A 23 5.82 -5.01 2.59
CA VAL A 23 4.36 -5.03 2.62
C VAL A 23 3.83 -5.99 1.57
N SER A 24 3.10 -7.01 2.00
CA SER A 24 2.42 -7.95 1.11
C SER A 24 0.95 -7.58 0.94
N THR A 25 0.34 -8.03 -0.16
CA THR A 25 -1.10 -7.87 -0.41
C THR A 25 -1.95 -8.48 0.71
N ASN A 26 -1.53 -9.63 1.25
CA ASN A 26 -2.21 -10.30 2.35
C ASN A 26 -2.15 -9.49 3.64
N ALA A 27 -0.98 -8.93 3.98
CA ALA A 27 -0.84 -8.09 5.17
C ALA A 27 -1.73 -6.84 5.11
N LEU A 28 -1.88 -6.23 3.92
CA LEU A 28 -2.81 -5.12 3.72
C LEU A 28 -4.27 -5.55 3.81
N SER A 29 -4.61 -6.71 3.24
CA SER A 29 -5.96 -7.28 3.30
C SER A 29 -6.39 -7.54 4.74
N GLU A 30 -5.52 -8.16 5.54
CA GLU A 30 -5.73 -8.43 6.96
C GLU A 30 -5.86 -7.13 7.77
N LYS A 31 -4.94 -6.17 7.54
CA LYS A 31 -4.91 -4.92 8.31
C LYS A 31 -6.09 -3.99 8.02
N LEU A 32 -6.56 -3.96 6.77
CA LEU A 32 -7.65 -3.08 6.35
C LEU A 32 -9.01 -3.77 6.33
N GLY A 33 -9.07 -5.09 6.56
CA GLY A 33 -10.32 -5.87 6.54
C GLY A 33 -10.99 -5.90 5.15
N VAL A 34 -10.20 -5.85 4.08
CA VAL A 34 -10.68 -5.75 2.69
C VAL A 34 -10.22 -6.93 1.86
N ALA A 35 -10.99 -7.31 0.84
CA ALA A 35 -10.66 -8.43 -0.03
C ALA A 35 -9.29 -8.23 -0.74
N PRO A 36 -8.49 -9.30 -0.94
CA PRO A 36 -7.20 -9.22 -1.64
C PRO A 36 -7.29 -8.63 -3.06
N ALA A 37 -8.42 -8.86 -3.76
CA ALA A 37 -8.68 -8.27 -5.07
C ALA A 37 -8.78 -6.74 -4.99
N SER A 38 -9.44 -6.20 -3.96
CA SER A 38 -9.54 -4.75 -3.72
C SER A 38 -8.17 -4.15 -3.40
N VAL A 39 -7.36 -4.85 -2.62
CA VAL A 39 -5.97 -4.42 -2.33
C VAL A 39 -5.16 -4.34 -3.61
N THR A 40 -5.27 -5.34 -4.48
CA THR A 40 -4.53 -5.38 -5.76
C THR A 40 -4.91 -4.20 -6.66
N SER A 41 -6.21 -3.92 -6.78
CA SER A 41 -6.72 -2.76 -7.52
C SER A 41 -6.21 -1.44 -6.94
N MET A 42 -6.18 -1.30 -5.61
CA MET A 42 -5.67 -0.09 -4.96
C MET A 42 -4.15 0.06 -5.13
N ILE A 43 -3.38 -1.01 -4.98
CA ILE A 43 -1.93 -1.02 -5.25
C ILE A 43 -1.67 -0.54 -6.68
N LYS A 44 -2.40 -1.05 -7.67
CA LYS A 44 -2.26 -0.59 -9.05
C LYS A 44 -2.52 0.92 -9.18
N LYS A 45 -3.61 1.41 -8.59
CA LYS A 45 -3.96 2.84 -8.58
C LYS A 45 -2.92 3.72 -7.88
N LEU A 46 -2.37 3.28 -6.74
CA LEU A 46 -1.33 4.00 -6.01
C LEU A 46 0.00 4.01 -6.79
N SER A 47 0.31 2.92 -7.49
CA SER A 47 1.49 2.81 -8.35
C SER A 47 1.39 3.74 -9.57
N GLU A 48 0.22 3.80 -10.22
CA GLU A 48 -0.05 4.75 -11.31
C GLU A 48 0.10 6.21 -10.85
N LYS A 49 -0.27 6.49 -9.59
CA LYS A 49 -0.07 7.79 -8.94
C LYS A 49 1.35 8.03 -8.42
N LYS A 50 2.28 7.09 -8.62
CA LYS A 50 3.67 7.14 -8.16
C LYS A 50 3.83 7.32 -6.64
N LEU A 51 2.82 6.93 -5.86
CA LEU A 51 2.84 6.99 -4.39
C LEU A 51 3.53 5.77 -3.77
N ILE A 52 3.54 4.66 -4.52
CA ILE A 52 4.21 3.43 -4.13
C ILE A 52 5.00 2.86 -5.30
N THR A 53 5.97 2.01 -4.98
CA THR A 53 6.57 1.09 -5.93
C THR A 53 6.17 -0.33 -5.54
N HIS A 54 5.76 -1.10 -6.54
CA HIS A 54 5.46 -2.51 -6.37
C HIS A 54 6.39 -3.31 -7.29
N LYS A 55 7.25 -4.12 -6.69
CA LYS A 55 8.16 -5.02 -7.42
C LYS A 55 7.82 -6.46 -7.08
N ARG A 56 7.76 -7.30 -8.11
CA ARG A 56 7.53 -8.75 -7.96
C ARG A 56 8.56 -9.30 -6.97
N TYR A 57 8.10 -10.05 -5.96
CA TYR A 57 8.90 -10.60 -4.85
C TYR A 57 9.48 -9.61 -3.82
N GLN A 58 9.39 -8.30 -4.04
CA GLN A 58 9.87 -7.29 -3.07
C GLN A 58 8.73 -6.64 -2.28
N GLY A 59 7.48 -6.83 -2.70
CA GLY A 59 6.31 -6.26 -2.04
C GLY A 59 6.07 -4.82 -2.42
N VAL A 60 5.28 -4.12 -1.61
CA VAL A 60 4.95 -2.69 -1.77
C VAL A 60 5.87 -1.84 -0.89
N LEU A 61 6.41 -0.77 -1.46
CA LEU A 61 7.26 0.21 -0.80
C LEU A 61 6.73 1.62 -1.08
N LEU A 62 6.66 2.49 -0.07
CA LEU A 62 6.32 3.89 -0.29
C LEU A 62 7.42 4.62 -1.07
N THR A 63 7.02 5.49 -1.99
CA THR A 63 7.93 6.50 -2.57
C THR A 63 8.01 7.71 -1.66
N GLY A 64 8.99 8.60 -1.89
CA GLY A 64 9.04 9.88 -1.17
C GLY A 64 7.80 10.76 -1.36
N ALA A 65 7.00 10.53 -2.42
CA ALA A 65 5.72 11.22 -2.61
C ALA A 65 4.58 10.63 -1.76
N GLY A 66 4.63 9.33 -1.45
CA GLY A 66 3.67 8.66 -0.57
C GLY A 66 3.97 8.83 0.93
N GLN A 67 5.12 9.40 1.28
CA GLN A 67 5.54 9.68 2.67
C GLN A 67 5.28 11.13 3.12
N LYS A 68 4.83 12.00 2.22
CA LYS A 68 4.48 13.39 2.50
C LYS A 68 3.02 13.51 2.89
#